data_AF-A0AAN1QIB6-F1
#
_entry.id   AF-A0AAN1QIB6-F1
#
_cell.length_a   1.000
_cell.length_b   1.000
_cell.length_c   1.000
_cell.angle_alpha   90.00
_cell.angle_beta   90.00
_cell.angle_gamma   90.00
#
_symmetry.space_group_name_H-M   'P 1'
#
loop_
_entity.id
_entity.type
_entity.pdbx_description
1 polymer ?
#
loop_
_entity_poly.entity_id
_entity_poly.type
_entity_poly.pdbx_seq_one_letter_code
_entity_poly.pdbx_strand_id
1 'polypeptide(L)'
;MTLQYPDAGVLRLDTTFLKNNVTGTLKLTGSDTVAVIPKAIALQAQGQSVCSGNNDSTYATCPIYRKAGEPFTLQASAVNTQDQLTPGFTTSNKTLSWALLAPTTGVSGAFSPTTITLASGVANVTANWSEVGVIRLGVSNFVPYPAYQDELPQLETVLRWSVPIGRFVPWDYSLSNGFITPACNAFTYMSQPFASGFVLTARNLQKGTTENYKGAFAKGVAEMVAANALDGVARDKRITLSPSLSWASGIASVNQQSPLGLNTRFDRAASPEAPFATLSFGLKVDDKDGGNTLLANPNMNTAVAGTCSGSGCNAVLLGTQKLLYGRLQAGTAAGLASAPLAIPLQMQYYEGGNWLQNKEDQCTQLSLANQGFIFLNPSHTFDAATRELNLGAGRKIKLGLGSSAPGGDAALAKDGEILFHFAKPDISVRIPYKVDLAKQPSQPLWLSDPTSANDGNLQGEAIFGSSRGNDRIIYRREVLH
;
A
#
# COMPACT_ATOMS: atom_id res chain seq x y z
N MET A 1 67.20 14.12 22.56
CA MET A 1 66.93 13.38 21.31
C MET A 1 65.44 13.13 21.25
N THR A 2 64.77 13.47 20.16
CA THR A 2 63.34 13.21 19.95
C THR A 2 63.22 12.15 18.86
N LEU A 3 62.62 11.00 19.16
CA LEU A 3 62.38 9.93 18.21
C LEU A 3 60.94 10.04 17.69
N GLN A 4 60.77 10.15 16.37
CA GLN A 4 59.47 10.05 15.70
C GLN A 4 59.43 8.75 14.91
N TYR A 5 58.46 7.88 15.22
CA TYR A 5 58.24 6.63 14.50
C TYR A 5 56.84 6.67 13.87
N PRO A 6 56.72 6.72 12.54
CA PRO A 6 55.45 6.93 11.86
C PRO A 6 54.61 5.65 11.71
N ASP A 7 55.14 4.49 12.11
CA ASP A 7 54.51 3.17 12.02
C ASP A 7 54.14 2.63 13.41
N ALA A 8 53.62 1.41 13.50
CA ALA A 8 53.35 0.71 14.75
C ALA A 8 54.16 -0.59 14.85
N GLY A 9 54.73 -0.83 16.02
CA GLY A 9 55.53 -2.01 16.33
C GLY A 9 56.14 -1.93 17.72
N VAL A 10 56.75 -3.02 18.17
CA VAL A 10 57.62 -3.00 19.34
C VAL A 10 59.05 -2.74 18.87
N LEU A 11 59.59 -1.59 19.25
CA LEU A 11 60.94 -1.17 18.91
C LEU A 11 61.91 -1.52 20.03
N ARG A 12 63.08 -2.03 19.67
CA ARG A 12 64.21 -2.13 20.60
C ARG A 12 65.06 -0.87 20.49
N LEU A 13 65.29 -0.21 21.62
CA LEU A 13 66.14 0.97 21.74
C LEU A 13 67.43 0.60 22.45
N ASP A 14 68.53 0.49 21.71
CA ASP A 14 69.86 0.31 22.26
C ASP A 14 70.58 1.66 22.29
N THR A 15 71.06 2.07 23.46
CA THR A 15 71.78 3.33 23.67
C THR A 15 73.19 3.05 24.18
N THR A 16 74.17 3.78 23.63
CA THR A 16 75.56 3.73 24.09
C THR A 16 76.05 5.14 24.35
N PHE A 17 76.50 5.41 25.57
CA PHE A 17 77.18 6.65 25.92
C PHE A 17 78.68 6.39 26.03
N LEU A 18 79.47 7.18 25.30
CA LEU A 18 80.93 7.14 25.33
C LEU A 18 81.47 8.49 25.78
N LYS A 19 82.30 8.50 26.83
CA LYS A 19 83.04 9.69 27.27
C LYS A 19 84.53 9.37 27.33
N ASN A 20 85.31 10.04 26.48
CA ASN A 20 86.76 9.94 26.46
C ASN A 20 87.37 11.11 27.23
N ASN A 21 88.35 10.84 28.07
CA ASN A 21 89.21 11.87 28.68
C ASN A 21 90.66 11.37 28.73
N VAL A 22 91.57 12.19 29.26
CA VAL A 22 93.00 11.86 29.38
C VAL A 22 93.30 10.65 30.28
N THR A 23 92.32 10.13 31.03
CA THR A 23 92.48 8.98 31.92
C THR A 23 91.80 7.70 31.42
N GLY A 24 91.07 7.72 30.30
CA GLY A 24 90.44 6.54 29.69
C GLY A 24 89.10 6.80 29.00
N THR A 25 88.41 5.72 28.61
CA THR A 25 87.07 5.75 27.98
C THR A 25 86.02 5.15 28.91
N LEU A 26 85.01 5.94 29.28
CA LEU A 26 83.78 5.45 29.92
C LEU A 26 82.78 5.02 28.84
N LYS A 27 82.33 3.76 28.87
CA LYS A 27 81.26 3.22 28.03
C LYS A 27 80.09 2.77 28.90
N LEU A 28 78.92 3.39 28.71
CA LEU A 28 77.65 2.94 29.29
C LEU A 28 76.76 2.42 28.16
N THR A 29 76.14 1.26 28.35
CA THR A 29 75.18 0.67 27.41
C THR A 29 73.88 0.40 28.14
N GLY A 30 72.75 0.73 27.52
CA GLY A 30 71.42 0.39 28.01
C GLY A 30 70.52 -0.01 26.86
N SER A 31 69.61 -0.93 27.08
CA SER A 31 68.62 -1.35 26.10
C SER A 31 67.24 -1.45 26.73
N ASP A 32 66.22 -1.01 26.00
CA ASP A 32 64.82 -1.17 26.39
C ASP A 32 63.93 -1.43 25.16
N THR A 33 62.67 -1.78 25.37
CA THR A 33 61.67 -1.95 24.30
C THR A 33 60.51 -0.99 24.47
N VAL A 34 60.18 -0.24 23.42
CA VAL A 34 59.03 0.68 23.41
C VAL A 34 57.99 0.21 22.41
N ALA A 35 56.73 0.11 22.85
CA ALA A 35 55.60 -0.12 21.98
C ALA A 35 55.16 1.19 21.31
N VAL A 36 55.06 1.18 19.99
CA VAL A 36 54.34 2.21 19.23
C VAL A 36 53.06 1.60 18.69
N ILE A 37 51.93 2.21 19.06
CA ILE A 37 50.60 1.71 18.73
C ILE A 37 49.94 2.55 17.63
N PRO A 38 49.04 1.97 16.82
CA PRO A 38 48.16 2.77 15.98
C PRO A 38 47.27 3.67 16.83
N LYS A 39 46.95 4.87 16.31
CA LYS A 39 45.97 5.78 16.93
C LYS A 39 44.58 5.14 16.96
N ALA A 40 44.18 4.53 15.85
CA ALA A 40 42.87 3.91 15.68
C ALA A 40 42.88 2.91 14.52
N ILE A 41 41.83 2.09 14.44
CA ILE A 41 41.48 1.36 13.22
C ILE A 41 40.39 2.16 12.50
N ALA A 42 40.70 2.67 11.31
CA ALA A 42 39.74 3.33 10.43
C ALA A 42 38.97 2.28 9.61
N LEU A 43 37.64 2.39 9.58
CA LEU A 43 36.75 1.49 8.84
C LEU A 43 36.06 2.23 7.69
N GLN A 44 36.02 1.60 6.51
CA GLN A 44 35.38 2.15 5.31
C GLN A 44 34.61 1.06 4.55
N ALA A 45 33.32 1.31 4.29
CA ALA A 45 32.51 0.48 3.41
C ALA A 45 32.81 0.82 1.94
N GLN A 46 33.28 -0.15 1.16
CA GLN A 46 33.71 0.06 -0.22
C GLN A 46 32.52 0.24 -1.17
N GLY A 47 32.68 1.13 -2.15
CA GLY A 47 31.64 1.42 -3.15
C GLY A 47 30.43 2.18 -2.61
N GLN A 48 30.51 2.71 -1.38
CA GLN A 48 29.47 3.53 -0.81
C GLN A 48 29.60 4.99 -1.27
N SER A 49 28.47 5.60 -1.67
CA SER A 49 28.36 7.06 -1.82
C SER A 49 28.27 7.76 -0.47
N VAL A 50 28.71 9.02 -0.40
CA VAL A 50 28.65 9.81 0.84
C VAL A 50 27.24 9.79 1.42
N CYS A 51 27.13 9.36 2.68
CA CYS A 51 25.91 9.43 3.47
C CYS A 51 26.20 10.27 4.72
N SER A 52 25.41 11.31 4.92
CA SER A 52 25.55 12.25 6.02
C SER A 52 24.18 12.76 6.45
N GLY A 53 23.99 12.95 7.74
CA GLY A 53 22.74 13.44 8.30
C GLY A 53 22.87 13.63 9.81
N ASN A 54 21.81 14.12 10.43
CA ASN A 54 21.74 14.31 11.88
C ASN A 54 20.40 13.87 12.47
N ASN A 55 19.49 13.35 11.65
CA ASN A 55 18.17 12.85 12.05
C ASN A 55 17.66 11.83 11.02
N ASP A 56 16.57 11.13 11.37
CA ASP A 56 16.00 10.06 10.53
C ASP A 56 15.64 10.55 9.12
N SER A 57 15.07 11.75 8.99
CA SER A 57 14.66 12.30 7.69
C SER A 57 15.84 12.58 6.77
N THR A 58 16.95 13.13 7.30
CA THR A 58 18.16 13.42 6.53
C THR A 58 18.94 12.15 6.18
N TYR A 59 18.97 11.15 7.07
CA TYR A 59 19.57 9.86 6.74
C TYR A 59 18.72 9.05 5.75
N ALA A 60 17.40 9.20 5.77
CA ALA A 60 16.49 8.55 4.83
C ALA A 60 16.62 9.06 3.38
N THR A 61 17.26 10.21 3.16
CA THR A 61 17.57 10.74 1.81
C THR A 61 18.94 10.32 1.30
N CYS A 62 19.77 9.65 2.12
CA CYS A 62 21.04 9.11 1.63
C CYS A 62 20.82 8.18 0.42
N PRO A 63 21.76 8.19 -0.55
CA PRO A 63 21.78 7.19 -1.62
C PRO A 63 21.69 5.78 -1.06
N ILE A 64 21.01 4.91 -1.78
CA ILE A 64 20.92 3.50 -1.43
C ILE A 64 22.31 2.90 -1.61
N TYR A 65 22.83 2.29 -0.55
CA TYR A 65 24.11 1.61 -0.60
C TYR A 65 23.93 0.14 -0.95
N ARG A 66 23.11 -0.58 -0.17
CA ARG A 66 22.90 -2.03 -0.26
C ARG A 66 21.52 -2.40 0.24
N LYS A 67 21.07 -3.60 -0.08
CA LYS A 67 19.90 -4.21 0.55
C LYS A 67 20.25 -4.84 1.89
N ALA A 68 19.29 -4.92 2.80
CA ALA A 68 19.44 -5.57 4.10
C ALA A 68 19.79 -7.06 3.90
N GLY A 69 20.90 -7.49 4.50
CA GLY A 69 21.49 -8.82 4.38
C GLY A 69 22.41 -9.00 3.17
N GLU A 70 22.49 -8.03 2.25
CA GLU A 70 23.39 -8.08 1.09
C GLU A 70 24.85 -7.91 1.53
N PRO A 71 25.78 -8.75 1.04
CA PRO A 71 27.19 -8.63 1.39
C PRO A 71 27.85 -7.40 0.76
N PHE A 72 28.80 -6.79 1.48
CA PHE A 72 29.64 -5.70 1.01
C PHE A 72 31.06 -5.83 1.55
N THR A 73 32.03 -5.17 0.89
CA THR A 73 33.43 -5.18 1.36
C THR A 73 33.64 -4.07 2.39
N LEU A 74 34.05 -4.46 3.60
CA LEU A 74 34.51 -3.55 4.64
C LEU A 74 36.04 -3.55 4.68
N GLN A 75 36.63 -2.38 4.43
CA GLN A 75 38.07 -2.15 4.57
C GLN A 75 38.37 -1.63 5.98
N ALA A 76 39.42 -2.17 6.59
CA ALA A 76 40.00 -1.68 7.83
C ALA A 76 41.46 -1.30 7.63
N SER A 77 41.86 -0.16 8.20
CA SER A 77 43.23 0.37 8.13
C SER A 77 43.68 0.85 9.50
N ALA A 78 44.80 0.33 9.99
CA ALA A 78 45.46 0.83 11.20
C ALA A 78 46.21 2.11 10.87
N VAL A 79 45.88 3.22 11.54
CA VAL A 79 46.39 4.55 11.19
C VAL A 79 47.14 5.23 12.34
N ASN A 80 48.13 6.05 11.99
CA ASN A 80 48.87 6.89 12.92
C ASN A 80 48.13 8.22 13.21
N THR A 81 48.79 9.16 13.89
CA THR A 81 48.16 10.44 14.30
C THR A 81 47.85 11.37 13.13
N GLN A 82 48.54 11.19 12.00
CA GLN A 82 48.36 11.90 10.73
C GLN A 82 47.44 11.14 9.76
N ASP A 83 46.70 10.11 10.23
CA ASP A 83 45.82 9.26 9.44
C ASP A 83 46.54 8.50 8.30
N GLN A 84 47.85 8.28 8.43
CA GLN A 84 48.64 7.45 7.50
C GLN A 84 48.65 6.00 7.98
N LEU A 85 48.69 5.06 7.02
CA LEU A 85 48.74 3.62 7.30
C LEU A 85 49.96 3.26 8.18
N THR A 86 49.79 2.27 9.04
CA THR A 86 50.84 1.66 9.87
C THR A 86 51.11 0.21 9.41
N PRO A 87 51.94 -0.02 8.37
CA PRO A 87 52.14 -1.34 7.78
C PRO A 87 52.83 -2.34 8.70
N GLY A 88 53.57 -1.90 9.71
CA GLY A 88 54.17 -2.76 10.73
C GLY A 88 53.15 -3.40 11.67
N PHE A 89 51.91 -2.90 11.67
CA PHE A 89 50.88 -3.38 12.57
C PHE A 89 50.26 -4.71 12.13
N THR A 90 50.11 -5.64 13.07
CA THR A 90 49.33 -6.87 12.88
C THR A 90 48.49 -7.15 14.10
N THR A 91 47.26 -7.63 13.89
CA THR A 91 46.40 -8.02 15.00
C THR A 91 45.37 -9.05 14.57
N SER A 92 44.91 -9.87 15.50
CA SER A 92 43.89 -10.89 15.27
C SER A 92 42.69 -10.71 16.18
N ASN A 93 41.52 -11.15 15.70
CA ASN A 93 40.27 -11.29 16.46
C ASN A 93 39.85 -10.02 17.22
N LYS A 94 39.96 -8.85 16.58
CA LYS A 94 39.53 -7.59 17.18
C LYS A 94 38.03 -7.39 17.00
N THR A 95 37.34 -7.14 18.11
CA THR A 95 35.89 -6.99 18.14
C THR A 95 35.44 -5.75 17.38
N LEU A 96 34.53 -5.96 16.42
CA LEU A 96 33.81 -4.89 15.76
C LEU A 96 32.62 -4.47 16.63
N SER A 97 32.51 -3.17 16.84
CA SER A 97 31.35 -2.52 17.42
C SER A 97 30.54 -1.83 16.33
N TRP A 98 29.22 -1.83 16.45
CA TRP A 98 28.34 -1.10 15.56
C TRP A 98 27.29 -0.32 16.34
N ALA A 99 26.81 0.76 15.74
CA ALA A 99 25.71 1.54 16.27
C ALA A 99 24.77 1.91 15.13
N LEU A 100 23.46 1.76 15.38
CA LEU A 100 22.43 2.30 14.50
C LEU A 100 22.43 3.83 14.63
N LEU A 101 22.55 4.53 13.51
CA LEU A 101 22.41 5.98 13.44
C LEU A 101 20.98 6.39 13.12
N ALA A 102 20.33 5.66 12.21
CA ALA A 102 18.94 5.90 11.83
C ALA A 102 18.30 4.61 11.29
N PRO A 103 17.00 4.36 11.55
CA PRO A 103 16.12 5.19 12.38
C PRO A 103 16.51 5.13 13.86
N THR A 104 16.47 6.27 14.55
CA THR A 104 16.93 6.40 15.95
C THR A 104 16.19 5.51 16.94
N THR A 105 14.94 5.16 16.65
CA THR A 105 14.10 4.24 17.44
C THR A 105 14.19 2.78 16.98
N GLY A 106 15.11 2.48 16.07
CA GLY A 106 15.28 1.15 15.51
C GLY A 106 15.97 0.15 16.43
N VAL A 107 15.95 -1.12 16.02
CA VAL A 107 16.68 -2.22 16.64
C VAL A 107 18.12 -2.27 16.14
N SER A 108 19.01 -2.81 16.97
CA SER A 108 20.47 -2.85 16.72
C SER A 108 20.89 -3.82 15.59
N GLY A 109 19.96 -4.55 14.98
CA GLY A 109 20.22 -5.50 13.89
C GLY A 109 21.31 -6.53 14.21
N ALA A 110 21.75 -7.25 13.19
CA ALA A 110 22.89 -8.15 13.25
C ALA A 110 23.93 -7.71 12.22
N PHE A 111 25.18 -7.61 12.67
CA PHE A 111 26.34 -7.36 11.83
C PHE A 111 27.23 -8.59 11.81
N SER A 112 27.73 -8.94 10.62
CA SER A 112 28.69 -10.03 10.45
C SER A 112 29.78 -9.58 9.48
N PRO A 113 31.07 -9.89 9.72
CA PRO A 113 31.59 -10.59 10.91
C PRO A 113 31.61 -9.67 12.15
N THR A 114 31.66 -10.27 13.35
CA THR A 114 31.78 -9.51 14.61
C THR A 114 33.23 -9.26 15.04
N THR A 115 34.20 -9.81 14.30
CA THR A 115 35.63 -9.62 14.55
C THR A 115 36.40 -9.38 13.25
N ILE A 116 37.58 -8.77 13.37
CA ILE A 116 38.48 -8.49 12.26
C ILE A 116 39.93 -8.80 12.62
N THR A 117 40.69 -9.23 11.62
CA THR A 117 42.12 -9.55 11.72
C THR A 117 42.85 -8.71 10.67
N LEU A 118 43.86 -7.95 11.08
CA LEU A 118 44.66 -7.10 10.20
C LEU A 118 46.04 -7.70 10.00
N ALA A 119 46.48 -7.73 8.75
CA ALA A 119 47.83 -8.06 8.34
C ALA A 119 48.42 -6.85 7.63
N SER A 120 49.66 -6.49 7.97
CA SER A 120 50.34 -5.31 7.42
C SER A 120 49.51 -4.03 7.51
N GLY A 121 48.85 -3.82 8.65
CA GLY A 121 48.02 -2.66 8.93
C GLY A 121 46.65 -2.65 8.23
N VAL A 122 46.28 -3.67 7.44
CA VAL A 122 45.04 -3.66 6.64
C VAL A 122 44.23 -4.95 6.74
N ALA A 123 42.93 -4.84 6.47
CA ALA A 123 42.04 -5.97 6.22
C ALA A 123 40.94 -5.59 5.23
N ASN A 124 40.53 -6.53 4.38
CA ASN A 124 39.30 -6.43 3.60
C ASN A 124 38.44 -7.64 3.94
N VAL A 125 37.26 -7.40 4.51
CA VAL A 125 36.34 -8.48 4.92
C VAL A 125 35.00 -8.34 4.20
N THR A 126 34.39 -9.48 3.87
CA THR A 126 33.00 -9.49 3.43
C THR A 126 32.12 -9.33 4.65
N ALA A 127 31.37 -8.23 4.71
CA ALA A 127 30.46 -7.91 5.78
C ALA A 127 29.01 -7.91 5.29
N ASN A 128 28.05 -8.04 6.21
CA ASN A 128 26.64 -7.81 5.95
C ASN A 128 25.95 -7.22 7.18
N TRP A 129 24.80 -6.60 6.93
CA TRP A 129 23.97 -5.94 7.92
C TRP A 129 22.51 -6.35 7.71
N SER A 130 21.85 -6.87 8.75
CA SER A 130 20.55 -7.55 8.59
C SER A 130 19.33 -6.64 8.50
N GLU A 131 19.49 -5.32 8.66
CA GLU A 131 18.38 -4.39 8.89
C GLU A 131 18.35 -3.22 7.89
N VAL A 132 17.23 -2.52 7.86
CA VAL A 132 17.11 -1.23 7.17
C VAL A 132 17.78 -0.13 8.00
N GLY A 133 18.33 0.90 7.34
CA GLY A 133 18.80 2.09 8.04
C GLY A 133 20.20 2.55 7.63
N VAL A 134 20.81 3.33 8.52
CA VAL A 134 22.18 3.81 8.43
C VAL A 134 22.88 3.46 9.72
N ILE A 135 24.07 2.86 9.62
CA ILE A 135 24.88 2.41 10.77
C ILE A 135 26.23 3.13 10.79
N ARG A 136 26.98 2.96 11.86
CA ARG A 136 28.43 3.22 11.88
C ARG A 136 29.13 2.05 12.55
N LEU A 137 30.37 1.82 12.15
CA LEU A 137 31.19 0.72 12.65
C LEU A 137 32.44 1.27 13.31
N GLY A 138 33.00 0.55 14.27
CA GLY A 138 34.30 0.84 14.85
C GLY A 138 34.93 -0.44 15.42
N VAL A 139 36.20 -0.37 15.78
CA VAL A 139 36.87 -1.43 16.56
C VAL A 139 36.92 -0.96 18.01
N SER A 140 36.45 -1.79 18.94
CA SER A 140 36.47 -1.46 20.39
C SER A 140 37.89 -1.15 20.86
N ASN A 141 38.04 -0.34 21.91
CA ASN A 141 39.36 -0.07 22.51
C ASN A 141 40.11 -1.37 22.82
N PHE A 142 41.41 -1.39 22.55
CA PHE A 142 42.25 -2.51 22.90
C PHE A 142 43.72 -2.10 23.09
N VAL A 143 44.43 -2.85 23.94
CA VAL A 143 45.89 -2.81 24.03
C VAL A 143 46.47 -3.68 22.91
N PRO A 144 47.27 -3.13 21.98
CA PRO A 144 47.69 -3.90 20.81
C PRO A 144 48.72 -4.99 21.08
N TYR A 145 49.57 -4.81 22.09
CA TYR A 145 50.65 -5.73 22.44
C TYR A 145 50.43 -6.27 23.85
N PRO A 146 50.16 -7.58 24.03
CA PRO A 146 49.87 -8.16 25.35
C PRO A 146 50.99 -7.95 26.39
N ALA A 147 52.25 -7.88 25.96
CA ALA A 147 53.39 -7.61 26.84
C ALA A 147 53.34 -6.23 27.53
N TYR A 148 52.52 -5.31 27.02
CA TYR A 148 52.38 -3.93 27.47
C TYR A 148 51.06 -3.69 28.23
N GLN A 149 50.29 -4.76 28.53
CA GLN A 149 48.97 -4.63 29.15
C GLN A 149 49.01 -4.09 30.58
N ASP A 150 50.10 -4.32 31.31
CA ASP A 150 50.24 -3.95 32.73
C ASP A 150 50.96 -2.59 32.92
N GLU A 151 51.24 -1.87 31.82
CA GLU A 151 51.87 -0.54 31.87
C GLU A 151 50.91 0.56 32.38
N LEU A 152 51.47 1.56 33.08
CA LEU A 152 50.73 2.70 33.60
C LEU A 152 51.34 4.03 33.12
N PRO A 153 50.60 4.87 32.37
CA PRO A 153 49.24 4.63 31.86
C PRO A 153 49.23 3.60 30.73
N GLN A 154 48.14 2.83 30.64
CA GLN A 154 47.94 1.87 29.56
C GLN A 154 47.69 2.61 28.24
N LEU A 155 48.44 2.23 27.19
CA LEU A 155 48.25 2.78 25.84
C LEU A 155 47.30 1.90 25.04
N GLU A 156 46.17 2.48 24.62
CA GLU A 156 45.15 1.81 23.84
C GLU A 156 45.04 2.37 22.42
N THR A 157 44.83 1.49 21.44
CA THR A 157 44.24 1.89 20.16
C THR A 157 42.76 2.14 20.40
N VAL A 158 42.33 3.40 20.29
CA VAL A 158 40.98 3.83 20.68
C VAL A 158 39.95 3.61 19.59
N LEU A 159 38.70 3.43 20.01
CA LEU A 159 37.53 3.36 19.14
C LEU A 159 37.43 4.63 18.29
N ARG A 160 37.50 4.43 16.96
CA ARG A 160 37.12 5.43 15.97
C ARG A 160 35.91 4.91 15.20
N TRP A 161 34.82 5.66 15.27
CA TRP A 161 33.66 5.40 14.43
C TRP A 161 33.94 5.76 12.98
N SER A 162 33.48 4.91 12.06
CA SER A 162 33.41 5.21 10.64
C SER A 162 32.49 6.42 10.39
N VAL A 163 32.61 6.98 9.19
CA VAL A 163 31.51 7.77 8.62
C VAL A 163 30.22 6.92 8.56
N PRO A 164 29.03 7.52 8.48
CA PRO A 164 27.78 6.77 8.35
C PRO A 164 27.83 5.81 7.14
N ILE A 165 27.40 4.58 7.36
CA ILE A 165 27.34 3.50 6.37
C ILE A 165 25.88 3.20 6.06
N GLY A 166 25.49 3.37 4.80
CA GLY A 166 24.10 3.25 4.36
C GLY A 166 23.80 4.18 3.18
N ARG A 167 22.55 4.25 2.73
CA ARG A 167 21.35 3.67 3.36
C ARG A 167 21.09 2.23 2.94
N PHE A 168 20.77 1.38 3.90
CA PHE A 168 20.27 0.03 3.66
C PHE A 168 18.75 0.05 3.48
N VAL A 169 18.25 -0.63 2.44
CA VAL A 169 16.83 -0.78 2.11
C VAL A 169 16.41 -2.26 2.21
N PRO A 170 15.11 -2.61 2.25
CA PRO A 170 14.72 -4.02 2.29
C PRO A 170 15.23 -4.79 1.06
N TRP A 171 15.38 -6.11 1.22
CA TRP A 171 15.70 -7.00 0.13
C TRP A 171 14.54 -7.13 -0.86
N ASP A 172 13.36 -7.43 -0.32
CA ASP A 172 12.09 -7.55 -1.02
C ASP A 172 10.91 -7.23 -0.08
N TYR A 173 9.71 -7.22 -0.66
CA TYR A 173 8.44 -7.22 0.07
C TYR A 173 7.70 -8.54 -0.17
N SER A 174 7.38 -9.29 0.88
CA SER A 174 6.46 -10.43 0.75
C SER A 174 5.02 -10.01 0.98
N LEU A 175 4.11 -10.51 0.15
CA LEU A 175 2.67 -10.38 0.33
C LEU A 175 2.08 -11.67 0.91
N SER A 176 1.21 -11.54 1.91
CA SER A 176 0.40 -12.64 2.44
C SER A 176 -1.04 -12.20 2.69
N ASN A 177 -1.94 -13.17 2.90
CA ASN A 177 -3.35 -12.93 3.24
C ASN A 177 -4.09 -11.98 2.28
N GLY A 178 -3.73 -12.02 0.99
CA GLY A 178 -4.36 -11.21 -0.04
C GLY A 178 -5.80 -11.63 -0.29
N PHE A 179 -6.71 -10.66 -0.36
CA PHE A 179 -8.10 -10.87 -0.75
C PHE A 179 -8.70 -9.65 -1.44
N ILE A 180 -9.74 -9.91 -2.22
CA ILE A 180 -10.73 -8.93 -2.67
C ILE A 180 -12.12 -9.51 -2.42
N THR A 181 -13.06 -8.68 -2.01
CA THR A 181 -14.43 -9.09 -1.71
C THR A 181 -15.39 -8.31 -2.60
N PRO A 182 -16.26 -8.99 -3.38
CA PRO A 182 -17.28 -8.32 -4.15
C PRO A 182 -18.21 -7.48 -3.26
N ALA A 183 -18.63 -6.32 -3.75
CA ALA A 183 -19.50 -5.41 -2.99
C ALA A 183 -20.92 -5.98 -2.81
N CYS A 184 -21.34 -6.90 -3.69
CA CYS A 184 -22.65 -7.52 -3.69
C CYS A 184 -22.55 -9.03 -3.91
N ASN A 185 -22.21 -9.78 -2.86
CA ASN A 185 -22.10 -11.25 -2.86
C ASN A 185 -21.18 -11.83 -3.96
N ALA A 186 -21.67 -11.92 -5.20
CA ALA A 186 -21.00 -12.50 -6.36
C ALA A 186 -20.43 -11.47 -7.36
N PHE A 187 -20.74 -10.18 -7.22
CA PHE A 187 -20.29 -9.15 -8.17
C PHE A 187 -20.10 -7.78 -7.52
N THR A 188 -19.49 -6.88 -8.29
CA THR A 188 -19.36 -5.46 -7.96
C THR A 188 -19.78 -4.64 -9.16
N TYR A 189 -20.58 -3.58 -9.00
CA TYR A 189 -20.77 -2.64 -10.11
C TYR A 189 -19.49 -1.83 -10.33
N MET A 190 -19.15 -1.52 -11.59
CA MET A 190 -18.07 -0.59 -11.87
C MET A 190 -18.37 0.78 -11.24
N SER A 191 -17.34 1.41 -10.65
CA SER A 191 -17.41 2.59 -9.77
C SER A 191 -18.06 2.38 -8.40
N GLN A 192 -18.54 1.18 -8.07
CA GLN A 192 -18.89 0.82 -6.70
C GLN A 192 -17.61 0.52 -5.91
N PRO A 193 -17.39 1.17 -4.75
CA PRO A 193 -16.32 0.78 -3.84
C PRO A 193 -16.50 -0.65 -3.34
N PHE A 194 -15.41 -1.36 -3.08
CA PHE A 194 -15.39 -2.71 -2.52
C PHE A 194 -14.18 -2.91 -1.59
N ALA A 195 -14.18 -4.03 -0.88
CA ALA A 195 -13.21 -4.33 0.16
C ALA A 195 -12.02 -5.12 -0.40
N SER A 196 -10.82 -4.76 0.01
CA SER A 196 -9.60 -5.53 -0.22
C SER A 196 -8.70 -5.52 1.01
N GLY A 197 -7.83 -6.53 1.11
CA GLY A 197 -6.84 -6.60 2.16
C GLY A 197 -5.69 -7.52 1.82
N PHE A 198 -4.60 -7.33 2.54
CA PHE A 198 -3.33 -8.04 2.41
C PHE A 198 -2.40 -7.60 3.54
N VAL A 199 -1.34 -8.38 3.77
CA VAL A 199 -0.22 -8.00 4.63
C VAL A 199 1.04 -7.96 3.77
N LEU A 200 1.75 -6.83 3.84
CA LEU A 200 3.08 -6.68 3.29
C LEU A 200 4.13 -6.75 4.41
N THR A 201 5.20 -7.48 4.16
CA THR A 201 6.36 -7.58 5.06
C THR A 201 7.62 -7.20 4.28
N ALA A 202 8.32 -6.17 4.72
CA ALA A 202 9.66 -5.81 4.24
C ALA A 202 10.67 -6.77 4.86
N ARG A 203 11.47 -7.44 4.03
CA ARG A 203 12.37 -8.50 4.49
C ARG A 203 13.82 -8.23 4.12
N ASN A 204 14.74 -8.84 4.85
CA ASN A 204 16.15 -8.95 4.47
C ASN A 204 16.40 -10.17 3.57
N LEU A 205 17.63 -10.34 3.10
CA LEU A 205 18.04 -11.44 2.23
C LEU A 205 17.70 -12.83 2.81
N GLN A 206 17.75 -12.97 4.14
CA GLN A 206 17.43 -14.20 4.86
C GLN A 206 15.93 -14.38 5.11
N LYS A 207 15.08 -13.54 4.51
CA LYS A 207 13.61 -13.51 4.64
C LYS A 207 13.11 -13.15 6.04
N GLY A 208 13.97 -12.66 6.93
CA GLY A 208 13.57 -12.07 8.21
C GLY A 208 12.99 -10.67 8.00
N THR A 209 12.02 -10.26 8.82
CA THR A 209 11.44 -8.91 8.78
C THR A 209 12.51 -7.87 9.12
N THR A 210 12.58 -6.77 8.36
CA THR A 210 13.42 -5.62 8.70
C THR A 210 12.64 -4.67 9.61
N GLU A 211 12.84 -4.79 10.92
CA GLU A 211 12.10 -4.01 11.93
C GLU A 211 12.40 -2.50 11.87
N ASN A 212 13.53 -2.12 11.26
CA ASN A 212 13.89 -0.72 11.06
C ASN A 212 13.19 -0.08 9.84
N TYR A 213 12.43 -0.85 9.06
CA TYR A 213 11.61 -0.29 7.99
C TYR A 213 10.35 0.37 8.57
N LYS A 214 10.50 1.63 8.99
CA LYS A 214 9.45 2.47 9.60
C LYS A 214 9.76 3.96 9.43
N GLY A 215 8.77 4.81 9.71
CA GLY A 215 8.94 6.27 9.65
C GLY A 215 9.51 6.74 8.31
N ALA A 216 10.53 7.61 8.34
CA ALA A 216 11.14 8.15 7.13
C ALA A 216 11.80 7.09 6.20
N PHE A 217 12.12 5.90 6.72
CA PHE A 217 12.70 4.82 5.94
C PHE A 217 11.65 3.95 5.23
N ALA A 218 10.40 3.95 5.72
CA ALA A 218 9.32 3.17 5.14
C ALA A 218 8.57 3.95 4.05
N LYS A 219 9.18 4.04 2.87
CA LYS A 219 8.68 4.85 1.76
C LYS A 219 7.73 4.11 0.80
N GLY A 220 7.65 2.79 0.91
CA GLY A 220 6.94 1.95 -0.05
C GLY A 220 5.44 2.20 -0.05
N VAL A 221 4.86 2.30 -1.25
CA VAL A 221 3.42 2.48 -1.46
C VAL A 221 2.84 1.32 -2.25
N ALA A 222 1.58 0.99 -1.95
CA ALA A 222 0.81 0.00 -2.69
C ALA A 222 0.28 0.60 -4.00
N GLU A 223 0.42 -0.13 -5.09
CA GLU A 223 -0.18 0.18 -6.37
C GLU A 223 -1.02 -1.00 -6.84
N MET A 224 -2.34 -0.82 -6.86
CA MET A 224 -3.26 -1.84 -7.36
C MET A 224 -3.19 -1.90 -8.89
N VAL A 225 -3.28 -3.10 -9.45
CA VAL A 225 -3.31 -3.36 -10.88
C VAL A 225 -4.47 -4.27 -11.25
N ALA A 226 -4.99 -4.16 -12.47
CA ALA A 226 -6.12 -4.96 -12.92
C ALA A 226 -6.01 -5.41 -14.39
N ALA A 227 -6.38 -6.67 -14.64
CA ALA A 227 -6.51 -7.23 -15.99
C ALA A 227 -7.71 -8.18 -16.06
N ASN A 228 -8.50 -8.07 -17.12
CA ASN A 228 -9.66 -8.93 -17.32
C ASN A 228 -9.24 -10.19 -18.07
N ALA A 229 -9.60 -11.37 -17.52
CA ALA A 229 -9.29 -12.67 -18.13
C ALA A 229 -7.82 -12.87 -18.55
N LEU A 230 -6.91 -12.08 -17.97
CA LEU A 230 -5.50 -11.99 -18.36
C LEU A 230 -5.34 -11.84 -19.89
N ASP A 231 -6.08 -10.91 -20.49
CA ASP A 231 -6.08 -10.64 -21.94
C ASP A 231 -4.86 -9.85 -22.45
N GLY A 232 -3.92 -9.50 -21.57
CA GLY A 232 -2.76 -8.68 -21.88
C GLY A 232 -3.05 -7.17 -21.99
N VAL A 233 -4.26 -6.73 -21.63
CA VAL A 233 -4.63 -5.31 -21.63
C VAL A 233 -4.71 -4.79 -20.20
N ALA A 234 -3.75 -3.95 -19.83
CA ALA A 234 -3.70 -3.33 -18.51
C ALA A 234 -4.87 -2.35 -18.32
N ARG A 235 -5.57 -2.48 -17.19
CA ARG A 235 -6.71 -1.62 -16.80
C ARG A 235 -6.45 -0.85 -15.51
N ASP A 236 -5.19 -0.80 -15.09
CA ASP A 236 -4.71 -0.21 -13.83
C ASP A 236 -5.20 1.24 -13.63
N LYS A 237 -5.24 2.04 -14.71
CA LYS A 237 -5.69 3.45 -14.69
C LYS A 237 -7.15 3.64 -14.31
N ARG A 238 -7.95 2.58 -14.34
CA ARG A 238 -9.35 2.61 -13.90
C ARG A 238 -9.49 2.40 -12.40
N ILE A 239 -8.41 2.08 -11.68
CA ILE A 239 -8.44 2.00 -10.23
C ILE A 239 -8.25 3.41 -9.66
N THR A 240 -9.32 3.99 -9.12
CA THR A 240 -9.33 5.39 -8.62
C THR A 240 -9.44 5.50 -7.11
N LEU A 241 -9.58 4.37 -6.43
CA LEU A 241 -9.39 4.24 -5.00
C LEU A 241 -8.56 2.99 -4.76
N SER A 242 -7.47 3.14 -4.00
CA SER A 242 -6.54 2.07 -3.65
C SER A 242 -6.23 2.11 -2.16
N PRO A 243 -5.91 0.98 -1.53
CA PRO A 243 -5.50 0.96 -0.13
C PRO A 243 -4.21 1.75 0.10
N SER A 244 -4.15 2.53 1.17
CA SER A 244 -2.91 3.17 1.63
C SER A 244 -2.12 2.24 2.55
N LEU A 245 -0.80 2.36 2.53
CA LEU A 245 0.07 1.62 3.44
C LEU A 245 0.41 2.46 4.66
N SER A 246 0.32 1.83 5.83
CA SER A 246 0.90 2.34 7.07
C SER A 246 1.89 1.29 7.58
N TRP A 247 3.17 1.60 7.46
CA TRP A 247 4.25 0.70 7.86
C TRP A 247 4.59 0.86 9.33
N ALA A 248 4.62 -0.25 10.04
CA ALA A 248 5.10 -0.37 11.41
C ALA A 248 6.06 -1.54 11.50
N SER A 249 7.32 -1.25 11.84
CA SER A 249 8.38 -2.24 12.03
C SER A 249 8.47 -3.28 10.90
N GLY A 250 8.50 -2.82 9.64
CA GLY A 250 8.58 -3.69 8.48
C GLY A 250 7.29 -4.39 8.08
N ILE A 251 6.16 -4.08 8.70
CA ILE A 251 4.85 -4.67 8.36
C ILE A 251 3.86 -3.56 8.00
N ALA A 252 3.15 -3.72 6.90
CA ALA A 252 1.96 -2.94 6.58
C ALA A 252 0.77 -3.89 6.41
N SER A 253 -0.27 -3.69 7.19
CA SER A 253 -1.47 -4.54 7.19
C SER A 253 -2.68 -3.74 6.72
N VAL A 254 -3.36 -4.25 5.70
CA VAL A 254 -4.64 -3.75 5.22
C VAL A 254 -5.65 -4.87 5.42
N ASN A 255 -6.63 -4.68 6.29
CA ASN A 255 -7.65 -5.69 6.55
C ASN A 255 -9.05 -5.07 6.53
N GLN A 256 -9.41 -4.45 5.40
CA GLN A 256 -10.73 -3.86 5.26
C GLN A 256 -11.75 -4.96 4.93
N GLN A 257 -12.57 -5.33 5.92
CA GLN A 257 -13.65 -6.31 5.76
C GLN A 257 -15.04 -5.69 6.01
N SER A 258 -15.09 -4.48 6.57
CA SER A 258 -16.35 -3.77 6.86
C SER A 258 -16.90 -3.09 5.60
N PRO A 259 -18.24 -3.04 5.42
CA PRO A 259 -18.86 -2.21 4.37
C PRO A 259 -18.66 -0.71 4.62
N LEU A 260 -18.25 -0.30 5.82
CA LEU A 260 -17.88 1.08 6.14
C LEU A 260 -16.37 1.29 5.88
N GLY A 261 -16.03 2.25 5.03
CA GLY A 261 -14.62 2.55 4.72
C GLY A 261 -14.00 1.64 3.65
N LEU A 262 -14.80 1.19 2.67
CA LEU A 262 -14.33 0.44 1.51
C LEU A 262 -13.14 1.17 0.85
N ASN A 263 -12.11 0.41 0.52
CA ASN A 263 -10.76 0.92 0.25
C ASN A 263 -10.30 0.67 -1.19
N THR A 264 -11.16 0.14 -2.06
CA THR A 264 -10.83 -0.10 -3.47
C THR A 264 -12.00 0.25 -4.38
N ARG A 265 -11.71 0.86 -5.54
CA ARG A 265 -12.72 1.19 -6.56
C ARG A 265 -12.11 1.07 -7.94
N PHE A 266 -12.82 0.38 -8.82
CA PHE A 266 -12.51 0.30 -10.24
C PHE A 266 -13.60 1.02 -11.02
N ASP A 267 -13.27 2.12 -11.68
CA ASP A 267 -14.24 2.95 -12.36
C ASP A 267 -14.70 2.39 -13.69
N ARG A 268 -15.95 2.68 -14.03
CA ARG A 268 -16.54 2.37 -15.33
C ARG A 268 -15.95 3.21 -16.47
N ALA A 269 -16.03 2.73 -17.70
CA ALA A 269 -15.69 3.53 -18.87
C ALA A 269 -16.74 4.63 -19.12
N ALA A 270 -16.47 5.54 -20.07
CA ALA A 270 -17.41 6.60 -20.44
C ALA A 270 -18.67 6.05 -21.15
N SER A 271 -18.51 4.95 -21.88
CA SER A 271 -19.60 4.25 -22.58
C SER A 271 -19.88 2.90 -21.93
N PRO A 272 -21.13 2.40 -21.97
CA PRO A 272 -21.46 1.07 -21.49
C PRO A 272 -20.60 0.00 -22.16
N GLU A 273 -20.14 -0.96 -21.36
CA GLU A 273 -19.26 -2.04 -21.81
C GLU A 273 -19.72 -3.38 -21.24
N ALA A 274 -19.31 -4.47 -21.89
CA ALA A 274 -19.66 -5.82 -21.46
C ALA A 274 -19.06 -6.14 -20.07
N PRO A 275 -19.64 -7.11 -19.33
CA PRO A 275 -19.13 -7.52 -18.04
C PRO A 275 -17.67 -7.97 -18.08
N PHE A 276 -16.93 -7.66 -17.03
CA PHE A 276 -15.66 -8.33 -16.74
C PHE A 276 -15.95 -9.52 -15.85
N ALA A 277 -16.15 -10.70 -16.44
CA ALA A 277 -16.50 -11.92 -15.71
C ALA A 277 -15.41 -12.36 -14.71
N THR A 278 -14.14 -12.13 -15.06
CA THR A 278 -12.97 -12.55 -14.26
C THR A 278 -11.92 -11.45 -14.22
N LEU A 279 -12.27 -10.28 -13.66
CA LEU A 279 -11.31 -9.20 -13.45
C LEU A 279 -10.36 -9.57 -12.31
N SER A 280 -9.10 -9.77 -12.64
CA SER A 280 -8.04 -10.02 -11.67
C SER A 280 -7.57 -8.70 -11.08
N PHE A 281 -7.43 -8.63 -9.77
CA PHE A 281 -6.78 -7.53 -9.07
C PHE A 281 -5.48 -8.03 -8.44
N GLY A 282 -4.39 -7.33 -8.71
CA GLY A 282 -3.08 -7.58 -8.11
C GLY A 282 -2.52 -6.35 -7.43
N LEU A 283 -1.43 -6.55 -6.72
CA LEU A 283 -0.69 -5.51 -6.02
C LEU A 283 0.74 -5.42 -6.55
N LYS A 284 1.21 -4.20 -6.77
CA LYS A 284 2.61 -3.80 -6.91
C LYS A 284 3.02 -2.98 -5.69
N VAL A 285 4.32 -2.90 -5.44
CA VAL A 285 4.89 -1.97 -4.46
C VAL A 285 5.87 -1.08 -5.19
N ASP A 286 5.62 0.23 -5.20
CA ASP A 286 6.63 1.22 -5.55
C ASP A 286 7.37 1.58 -4.26
N ASP A 287 8.65 1.21 -4.19
CA ASP A 287 9.49 1.45 -3.01
C ASP A 287 9.79 2.94 -2.77
N LYS A 288 9.43 3.82 -3.73
CA LYS A 288 9.75 5.26 -3.76
C LYS A 288 11.25 5.53 -3.60
N ASP A 289 12.04 4.58 -4.04
CA ASP A 289 13.49 4.51 -3.90
C ASP A 289 14.13 4.04 -5.22
N GLY A 290 13.43 4.25 -6.35
CA GLY A 290 13.93 3.98 -7.70
C GLY A 290 13.71 2.55 -8.19
N GLY A 291 12.82 1.78 -7.56
CA GLY A 291 12.52 0.40 -7.95
C GLY A 291 13.60 -0.60 -7.53
N ASN A 292 14.35 -0.28 -6.48
CA ASN A 292 15.41 -1.15 -5.95
C ASN A 292 14.82 -2.34 -5.20
N THR A 293 13.74 -2.12 -4.44
CA THR A 293 13.04 -3.15 -3.67
C THR A 293 11.76 -3.55 -4.41
N LEU A 294 11.60 -4.85 -4.68
CA LEU A 294 10.48 -5.39 -5.44
C LEU A 294 9.65 -6.36 -4.58
N LEU A 295 8.43 -6.66 -5.02
CA LEU A 295 7.65 -7.75 -4.47
C LEU A 295 8.34 -9.10 -4.71
N ALA A 296 8.31 -9.96 -3.70
CA ALA A 296 8.75 -11.34 -3.80
C ALA A 296 7.71 -12.20 -4.54
N ASN A 297 8.19 -13.12 -5.37
CA ASN A 297 7.38 -14.11 -6.07
C ASN A 297 6.15 -13.51 -6.81
N PRO A 298 6.32 -12.47 -7.64
CA PRO A 298 5.21 -11.94 -8.42
C PRO A 298 4.65 -13.03 -9.35
N ASN A 299 3.33 -13.07 -9.48
CA ASN A 299 2.59 -14.08 -10.24
C ASN A 299 1.56 -13.45 -11.20
N MET A 300 1.63 -12.13 -11.42
CA MET A 300 0.74 -11.38 -12.28
C MET A 300 1.50 -10.31 -13.06
N ASN A 301 1.08 -10.08 -14.30
CA ASN A 301 1.44 -8.91 -15.11
C ASN A 301 0.24 -8.55 -16.00
N THR A 302 -0.28 -7.34 -15.85
CA THR A 302 -1.50 -6.89 -16.53
C THR A 302 -1.32 -6.61 -18.02
N ALA A 303 -0.08 -6.45 -18.47
CA ALA A 303 0.27 -6.20 -19.87
C ALA A 303 0.66 -7.48 -20.65
N VAL A 304 0.57 -8.65 -20.01
CA VAL A 304 0.92 -9.94 -20.62
C VAL A 304 -0.31 -10.84 -20.63
N ALA A 305 -0.58 -11.46 -21.77
CA ALA A 305 -1.69 -12.38 -21.91
C ALA A 305 -1.38 -13.75 -21.27
N GLY A 306 -2.38 -14.35 -20.63
CA GLY A 306 -2.27 -15.65 -19.97
C GLY A 306 -1.64 -15.60 -18.57
N THR A 307 -1.40 -16.78 -18.00
CA THR A 307 -0.78 -16.92 -16.67
C THR A 307 0.64 -16.36 -16.68
N CYS A 308 0.97 -15.52 -15.72
CA CYS A 308 2.31 -14.98 -15.60
C CYS A 308 3.20 -15.93 -14.80
N SER A 309 4.34 -16.31 -15.37
CA SER A 309 5.39 -17.08 -14.69
C SER A 309 6.78 -16.51 -14.99
N GLY A 310 7.64 -16.45 -13.98
CA GLY A 310 9.05 -16.05 -14.14
C GLY A 310 9.29 -14.54 -14.03
N SER A 311 10.38 -14.08 -14.63
CA SER A 311 10.92 -12.71 -14.45
C SER A 311 10.06 -11.61 -15.08
N GLY A 312 9.09 -11.95 -15.93
CA GLY A 312 8.16 -10.99 -16.53
C GLY A 312 7.03 -10.54 -15.58
N CYS A 313 6.86 -11.20 -14.42
CA CYS A 313 5.82 -10.85 -13.48
C CYS A 313 6.25 -9.68 -12.60
N ASN A 314 5.32 -8.76 -12.33
CA ASN A 314 5.61 -7.54 -11.60
C ASN A 314 4.59 -7.24 -10.49
N ALA A 315 3.54 -8.04 -10.35
CA ALA A 315 2.52 -7.92 -9.32
C ALA A 315 2.20 -9.28 -8.67
N VAL A 316 1.60 -9.25 -7.49
CA VAL A 316 1.03 -10.43 -6.81
C VAL A 316 -0.49 -10.34 -6.86
N LEU A 317 -1.15 -11.39 -7.35
CA LEU A 317 -2.60 -11.51 -7.42
C LEU A 317 -3.22 -11.54 -6.02
N LEU A 318 -4.22 -10.66 -5.78
CA LEU A 318 -5.04 -10.66 -4.57
C LEU A 318 -6.31 -11.48 -4.73
N GLY A 319 -6.87 -11.51 -5.94
CA GLY A 319 -8.02 -12.33 -6.28
C GLY A 319 -8.70 -11.89 -7.58
N THR A 320 -9.84 -12.51 -7.87
CA THR A 320 -10.64 -12.25 -9.07
C THR A 320 -12.10 -11.98 -8.71
N GLN A 321 -12.75 -11.06 -9.40
CA GLN A 321 -14.18 -10.82 -9.21
C GLN A 321 -14.86 -10.41 -10.52
N LYS A 322 -16.20 -10.53 -10.54
CA LYS A 322 -17.05 -10.08 -11.63
C LYS A 322 -17.40 -8.61 -11.47
N LEU A 323 -17.13 -7.80 -12.49
CA LEU A 323 -17.54 -6.39 -12.55
C LEU A 323 -18.60 -6.15 -13.63
N LEU A 324 -19.65 -5.42 -13.25
CA LEU A 324 -20.77 -5.11 -14.13
C LEU A 324 -20.85 -3.60 -14.37
N TYR A 325 -20.98 -3.20 -15.64
CA TYR A 325 -21.39 -1.83 -15.95
C TYR A 325 -22.88 -1.70 -15.65
N GLY A 326 -23.23 -1.08 -14.52
CA GLY A 326 -24.60 -1.06 -14.00
C GLY A 326 -25.37 0.24 -14.25
N ARG A 327 -26.70 0.13 -14.21
CA ARG A 327 -27.61 1.26 -14.05
C ARG A 327 -28.87 0.87 -13.25
N LEU A 328 -29.55 1.87 -12.71
CA LEU A 328 -30.93 1.74 -12.27
C LEU A 328 -31.86 2.19 -13.40
N GLN A 329 -32.89 1.40 -13.70
CA GLN A 329 -33.98 1.80 -14.58
C GLN A 329 -35.23 2.02 -13.72
N ALA A 330 -35.65 3.29 -13.59
CA ALA A 330 -36.95 3.63 -13.03
C ALA A 330 -38.04 3.24 -14.03
N GLY A 331 -39.00 2.42 -13.59
CA GLY A 331 -40.06 1.93 -14.46
C GLY A 331 -41.15 2.96 -14.73
N THR A 332 -41.92 2.70 -15.79
CA THR A 332 -43.18 3.38 -16.08
C THR A 332 -44.23 2.32 -16.30
N ALA A 333 -45.38 2.45 -15.64
CA ALA A 333 -46.47 1.50 -15.79
C ALA A 333 -47.83 2.18 -15.71
N ALA A 334 -48.83 1.53 -16.29
CA ALA A 334 -50.21 1.97 -16.27
C ALA A 334 -51.12 0.97 -15.55
N GLY A 335 -52.09 1.49 -14.79
CA GLY A 335 -53.06 0.72 -14.03
C GLY A 335 -54.44 1.36 -13.99
N LEU A 336 -55.39 0.65 -13.39
CA LEU A 336 -56.74 1.16 -13.16
C LEU A 336 -56.73 2.15 -11.99
N ALA A 337 -57.50 3.24 -12.09
CA ALA A 337 -57.65 4.21 -11.01
C ALA A 337 -58.17 3.59 -9.70
N SER A 338 -58.92 2.48 -9.80
CA SER A 338 -59.53 1.76 -8.67
C SER A 338 -58.66 0.65 -8.08
N ALA A 339 -57.42 0.45 -8.55
CA ALA A 339 -56.53 -0.60 -8.08
C ALA A 339 -55.13 -0.05 -7.73
N PRO A 340 -54.41 -0.65 -6.79
CA PRO A 340 -52.99 -0.35 -6.58
C PRO A 340 -52.17 -0.66 -7.83
N LEU A 341 -51.07 0.07 -8.02
CA LEU A 341 -50.10 -0.15 -9.10
C LEU A 341 -48.72 -0.42 -8.51
N ALA A 342 -48.07 -1.48 -8.96
CA ALA A 342 -46.69 -1.78 -8.65
C ALA A 342 -45.82 -1.54 -9.89
N ILE A 343 -44.79 -0.71 -9.75
CA ILE A 343 -43.88 -0.36 -10.84
C ILE A 343 -42.50 -0.95 -10.53
N PRO A 344 -41.91 -1.75 -11.44
CA PRO A 344 -40.59 -2.29 -11.21
C PRO A 344 -39.51 -1.21 -11.33
N LEU A 345 -38.64 -1.15 -10.32
CA LEU A 345 -37.35 -0.45 -10.37
C LEU A 345 -36.29 -1.52 -10.59
N GLN A 346 -35.60 -1.47 -11.73
CA GLN A 346 -34.72 -2.55 -12.16
C GLN A 346 -33.26 -2.15 -12.11
N MET A 347 -32.47 -2.91 -11.38
CA MET A 347 -31.01 -2.87 -11.46
C MET A 347 -30.60 -3.67 -12.70
N GLN A 348 -29.95 -3.00 -13.64
CA GLN A 348 -29.57 -3.53 -14.94
C GLN A 348 -28.06 -3.49 -15.13
N TYR A 349 -27.53 -4.36 -15.99
CA TYR A 349 -26.16 -4.31 -16.48
C TYR A 349 -26.14 -4.32 -18.01
N TYR A 350 -25.06 -3.81 -18.58
CA TYR A 350 -24.90 -3.76 -20.04
C TYR A 350 -24.18 -5.01 -20.55
N GLU A 351 -24.75 -5.69 -21.54
CA GLU A 351 -24.14 -6.82 -22.22
C GLU A 351 -24.72 -6.99 -23.64
N GLY A 352 -23.86 -7.33 -24.60
CA GLY A 352 -24.32 -7.65 -25.97
C GLY A 352 -25.12 -6.53 -26.64
N GLY A 353 -24.79 -5.27 -26.35
CA GLY A 353 -25.49 -4.12 -26.91
C GLY A 353 -26.77 -3.70 -26.17
N ASN A 354 -27.18 -4.45 -25.14
CA ASN A 354 -28.46 -4.29 -24.46
C ASN A 354 -28.30 -4.13 -22.96
N TRP A 355 -29.34 -3.59 -22.32
CA TRP A 355 -29.47 -3.57 -20.87
C TRP A 355 -30.28 -4.77 -20.39
N LEU A 356 -29.67 -5.59 -19.55
CA LEU A 356 -30.27 -6.81 -19.00
C LEU A 356 -30.47 -6.64 -17.50
N GLN A 357 -31.51 -7.26 -16.93
CA GLN A 357 -31.75 -7.25 -15.50
C GLN A 357 -30.65 -8.03 -14.75
N ASN A 358 -30.09 -7.42 -13.70
CA ASN A 358 -29.09 -8.05 -12.85
C ASN A 358 -29.76 -8.91 -11.76
N LYS A 359 -30.12 -10.15 -12.11
CA LYS A 359 -30.77 -11.09 -11.17
C LYS A 359 -29.91 -11.48 -9.97
N GLU A 360 -28.62 -11.18 -9.96
CA GLU A 360 -27.75 -11.47 -8.82
C GLU A 360 -27.75 -10.35 -7.77
N ASP A 361 -28.34 -9.18 -8.07
CA ASP A 361 -28.40 -8.08 -7.13
C ASP A 361 -29.43 -8.35 -6.03
N GLN A 362 -28.90 -8.51 -4.81
CA GLN A 362 -29.64 -8.73 -3.57
C GLN A 362 -29.25 -7.72 -2.49
N CYS A 363 -28.50 -6.67 -2.85
CA CYS A 363 -27.85 -5.77 -1.89
C CYS A 363 -28.17 -4.29 -2.15
N THR A 364 -28.57 -3.92 -3.37
CA THR A 364 -28.95 -2.53 -3.66
C THR A 364 -30.19 -2.17 -2.85
N GLN A 365 -30.08 -1.16 -1.99
CA GLN A 365 -31.18 -0.67 -1.17
C GLN A 365 -31.69 0.65 -1.73
N LEU A 366 -33.01 0.77 -1.86
CA LEU A 366 -33.69 2.04 -2.12
C LEU A 366 -34.61 2.39 -0.95
N SER A 367 -34.76 3.69 -0.69
CA SER A 367 -35.61 4.25 0.34
C SER A 367 -36.40 5.45 -0.18
N LEU A 368 -37.63 5.58 0.30
CA LEU A 368 -38.49 6.74 0.13
C LEU A 368 -38.09 7.90 1.08
N ALA A 369 -37.28 7.62 2.10
CA ALA A 369 -36.80 8.64 3.03
C ALA A 369 -35.80 9.61 2.35
N ASN A 370 -35.44 10.68 3.07
CA ASN A 370 -34.37 11.61 2.71
C ASN A 370 -34.48 12.24 1.31
N GLN A 371 -35.69 12.34 0.76
CA GLN A 371 -35.93 12.82 -0.61
C GLN A 371 -35.26 11.94 -1.68
N GLY A 372 -35.10 10.63 -1.40
CA GLY A 372 -34.59 9.65 -2.36
C GLY A 372 -35.45 9.48 -3.60
N PHE A 373 -36.73 9.89 -3.53
CA PHE A 373 -37.63 9.99 -4.66
C PHE A 373 -38.19 11.41 -4.75
N ILE A 374 -38.09 11.99 -5.94
CA ILE A 374 -38.56 13.34 -6.25
C ILE A 374 -39.77 13.21 -7.16
N PHE A 375 -40.88 13.84 -6.81
CA PHE A 375 -42.07 13.90 -7.67
C PHE A 375 -41.99 15.14 -8.55
N LEU A 376 -42.11 14.94 -9.86
CA LEU A 376 -41.81 15.98 -10.86
C LEU A 376 -42.99 16.92 -11.12
N ASN A 377 -44.20 16.53 -10.71
CA ASN A 377 -45.36 17.42 -10.73
C ASN A 377 -45.32 18.35 -9.50
N PRO A 378 -45.26 19.69 -9.66
CA PRO A 378 -45.17 20.63 -8.55
C PRO A 378 -46.35 20.60 -7.57
N SER A 379 -47.51 20.09 -8.01
CA SER A 379 -48.69 19.92 -7.14
C SER A 379 -48.62 18.65 -6.29
N HIS A 380 -47.64 17.77 -6.52
CA HIS A 380 -47.44 16.56 -5.73
C HIS A 380 -46.43 16.81 -4.61
N THR A 381 -46.83 16.52 -3.38
CA THR A 381 -45.94 16.61 -2.21
C THR A 381 -45.93 15.29 -1.46
N PHE A 382 -44.73 14.79 -1.17
CA PHE A 382 -44.54 13.52 -0.49
C PHE A 382 -44.07 13.73 0.94
N ASP A 383 -44.78 13.12 1.88
CA ASP A 383 -44.37 13.03 3.27
C ASP A 383 -43.75 11.66 3.53
N ALA A 384 -42.42 11.64 3.71
CA ALA A 384 -41.66 10.42 3.94
C ALA A 384 -42.00 9.73 5.28
N ALA A 385 -42.45 10.47 6.29
CA ALA A 385 -42.75 9.90 7.61
C ALA A 385 -44.04 9.07 7.57
N THR A 386 -45.07 9.57 6.87
CA THR A 386 -46.35 8.87 6.70
C THR A 386 -46.38 7.98 5.46
N ARG A 387 -45.42 8.18 4.53
CA ARG A 387 -45.36 7.61 3.19
C ARG A 387 -46.58 8.00 2.34
N GLU A 388 -47.15 9.17 2.60
CA GLU A 388 -48.30 9.68 1.86
C GLU A 388 -47.83 10.65 0.78
N LEU A 389 -48.28 10.39 -0.45
CA LEU A 389 -48.18 11.32 -1.56
C LEU A 389 -49.49 12.08 -1.70
N ASN A 390 -49.44 13.40 -1.52
CA ASN A 390 -50.54 14.29 -1.84
C ASN A 390 -50.58 14.51 -3.36
N LEU A 391 -51.72 14.23 -3.98
CA LEU A 391 -51.99 14.41 -5.41
C LEU A 391 -52.65 15.75 -5.73
N GLY A 392 -52.76 16.64 -4.74
CA GLY A 392 -53.51 17.89 -4.80
C GLY A 392 -54.94 17.75 -4.29
N ALA A 393 -55.56 18.89 -3.96
CA ALA A 393 -56.93 18.97 -3.46
C ALA A 393 -57.25 18.04 -2.25
N GLY A 394 -56.25 17.80 -1.40
CA GLY A 394 -56.37 16.97 -0.20
C GLY A 394 -56.41 15.46 -0.45
N ARG A 395 -56.25 15.00 -1.70
CA ARG A 395 -56.20 13.57 -2.03
C ARG A 395 -54.82 13.01 -1.73
N LYS A 396 -54.76 11.94 -0.95
CA LYS A 396 -53.51 11.28 -0.58
C LYS A 396 -53.55 9.81 -0.95
N ILE A 397 -52.42 9.30 -1.43
CA ILE A 397 -52.20 7.86 -1.62
C ILE A 397 -50.97 7.42 -0.84
N LYS A 398 -50.99 6.19 -0.34
CA LYS A 398 -49.84 5.59 0.34
C LYS A 398 -48.88 4.99 -0.69
N LEU A 399 -47.60 5.25 -0.50
CA LEU A 399 -46.52 4.67 -1.30
C LEU A 399 -45.70 3.67 -0.48
N GLY A 400 -44.93 2.82 -1.14
CA GLY A 400 -43.89 2.03 -0.49
C GLY A 400 -43.15 1.10 -1.43
N LEU A 401 -42.11 0.48 -0.89
CA LEU A 401 -41.17 -0.36 -1.63
C LEU A 401 -41.23 -1.81 -1.10
N GLY A 402 -41.06 -2.79 -1.97
CA GLY A 402 -40.91 -4.20 -1.58
C GLY A 402 -41.88 -5.15 -2.28
N SER A 403 -41.92 -6.41 -1.85
CA SER A 403 -42.63 -7.47 -2.60
C SER A 403 -44.17 -7.48 -2.42
N SER A 404 -44.71 -6.76 -1.44
CA SER A 404 -46.14 -6.72 -1.15
C SER A 404 -46.65 -5.28 -1.13
N ALA A 405 -47.87 -5.04 -1.57
CA ALA A 405 -48.48 -3.71 -1.52
C ALA A 405 -48.94 -3.38 -0.08
N PRO A 406 -48.79 -2.13 0.41
CA PRO A 406 -48.09 -1.01 -0.22
C PRO A 406 -46.58 -0.99 0.06
N GLY A 407 -46.00 -2.03 0.68
CA GLY A 407 -44.56 -2.14 0.95
C GLY A 407 -44.10 -1.44 2.23
N GLY A 408 -42.78 -1.31 2.39
CA GLY A 408 -42.07 -0.54 3.43
C GLY A 408 -41.67 0.86 2.96
N ASP A 409 -40.97 1.61 3.82
CA ASP A 409 -40.28 2.86 3.47
C ASP A 409 -38.97 2.61 2.70
N ALA A 410 -38.33 1.45 2.91
CA ALA A 410 -37.18 0.99 2.17
C ALA A 410 -37.32 -0.48 1.74
N ALA A 411 -36.60 -0.87 0.70
CA ALA A 411 -36.49 -2.26 0.27
C ALA A 411 -35.10 -2.54 -0.28
N LEU A 412 -34.68 -3.80 -0.13
CA LEU A 412 -33.53 -4.36 -0.83
C LEU A 412 -33.99 -4.96 -2.16
N ALA A 413 -33.10 -4.91 -3.14
CA ALA A 413 -33.22 -5.63 -4.39
C ALA A 413 -33.54 -7.10 -4.12
N LYS A 414 -34.50 -7.64 -4.88
CA LYS A 414 -34.67 -9.08 -5.02
C LYS A 414 -34.61 -9.41 -6.49
N ASP A 415 -33.60 -10.17 -6.86
CA ASP A 415 -33.28 -10.52 -8.24
C ASP A 415 -33.13 -9.28 -9.14
N GLY A 416 -32.48 -8.24 -8.61
CA GLY A 416 -32.29 -6.97 -9.32
C GLY A 416 -33.56 -6.15 -9.50
N GLU A 417 -34.62 -6.42 -8.74
CA GLU A 417 -35.86 -5.65 -8.80
C GLU A 417 -36.31 -5.18 -7.43
N ILE A 418 -36.85 -3.96 -7.38
CA ILE A 418 -37.64 -3.43 -6.27
C ILE A 418 -38.97 -2.95 -6.84
N LEU A 419 -40.09 -3.46 -6.34
CA LEU A 419 -41.40 -2.95 -6.72
C LEU A 419 -41.73 -1.68 -5.94
N PHE A 420 -42.07 -0.62 -6.67
CA PHE A 420 -42.57 0.64 -6.15
C PHE A 420 -44.09 0.68 -6.23
N HIS A 421 -44.72 0.61 -5.06
CA HIS A 421 -46.17 0.52 -4.92
C HIS A 421 -46.79 1.89 -4.75
N PHE A 422 -47.87 2.11 -5.49
CA PHE A 422 -48.77 3.24 -5.40
C PHE A 422 -50.16 2.72 -5.05
N ALA A 423 -50.71 3.15 -3.91
CA ALA A 423 -52.10 2.83 -3.58
C ALA A 423 -53.06 3.45 -4.60
N LYS A 424 -54.27 2.86 -4.72
CA LYS A 424 -55.29 3.32 -5.66
C LYS A 424 -55.64 4.80 -5.43
N PRO A 425 -55.61 5.66 -6.47
CA PRO A 425 -55.95 7.08 -6.33
C PRO A 425 -57.46 7.37 -6.49
N ASP A 426 -58.24 6.41 -7.01
CA ASP A 426 -59.66 6.55 -7.37
C ASP A 426 -59.96 7.71 -8.35
N ILE A 427 -58.93 8.21 -9.04
CA ILE A 427 -58.98 9.24 -10.09
C ILE A 427 -58.02 8.89 -11.23
N SER A 428 -58.23 9.47 -12.41
CA SER A 428 -57.21 9.47 -13.46
C SER A 428 -56.10 10.46 -13.10
N VAL A 429 -54.85 9.99 -13.01
CA VAL A 429 -53.70 10.82 -12.64
C VAL A 429 -52.40 10.24 -13.21
N ARG A 430 -51.46 11.12 -13.53
CA ARG A 430 -50.07 10.77 -13.87
C ARG A 430 -49.15 11.27 -12.79
N ILE A 431 -48.28 10.39 -12.30
CA ILE A 431 -47.35 10.69 -11.20
C ILE A 431 -45.94 10.45 -11.72
N PRO A 432 -45.33 11.46 -12.38
CA PRO A 432 -43.94 11.40 -12.78
C PRO A 432 -43.03 11.52 -11.55
N TYR A 433 -41.99 10.69 -11.48
CA TYR A 433 -41.04 10.66 -10.39
C TYR A 433 -39.60 10.46 -10.89
N LYS A 434 -38.62 10.84 -10.08
CA LYS A 434 -37.19 10.61 -10.28
C LYS A 434 -36.60 9.96 -9.04
N VAL A 435 -35.75 8.95 -9.22
CA VAL A 435 -34.92 8.40 -8.14
C VAL A 435 -33.65 9.25 -8.03
N ASP A 436 -33.41 9.86 -6.86
CA ASP A 436 -32.18 10.58 -6.56
C ASP A 436 -31.18 9.65 -5.87
N LEU A 437 -30.25 9.09 -6.65
CA LEU A 437 -29.25 8.14 -6.16
C LEU A 437 -28.34 8.76 -5.08
N ALA A 438 -28.09 10.07 -5.07
CA ALA A 438 -27.26 10.71 -4.06
C ALA A 438 -27.93 10.78 -2.67
N LYS A 439 -29.26 10.61 -2.65
CA LYS A 439 -30.09 10.62 -1.43
C LYS A 439 -30.50 9.22 -0.97
N GLN A 440 -30.09 8.18 -1.69
CA GLN A 440 -30.32 6.78 -1.31
C GLN A 440 -29.35 6.30 -0.22
N PRO A 441 -29.68 5.23 0.53
CA PRO A 441 -28.90 4.80 1.70
C PRO A 441 -27.41 4.58 1.45
N SER A 442 -27.05 3.93 0.34
CA SER A 442 -25.65 3.64 -0.04
C SER A 442 -25.04 4.66 -1.00
N GLN A 443 -25.80 5.70 -1.38
CA GLN A 443 -25.46 6.63 -2.45
C GLN A 443 -24.94 5.92 -3.72
N PRO A 444 -25.73 5.02 -4.35
CA PRO A 444 -25.28 4.17 -5.46
C PRO A 444 -25.16 4.94 -6.77
N LEU A 445 -24.32 5.98 -6.80
CA LEU A 445 -24.09 6.86 -7.94
C LEU A 445 -23.58 6.11 -9.18
N TRP A 446 -22.95 4.95 -8.97
CA TRP A 446 -22.54 4.04 -10.03
C TRP A 446 -23.71 3.46 -10.85
N LEU A 447 -24.95 3.59 -10.37
CA LEU A 447 -26.17 3.18 -11.08
C LEU A 447 -26.82 4.32 -11.91
N SER A 448 -26.24 5.52 -11.97
CA SER A 448 -26.68 6.54 -12.93
C SER A 448 -26.18 6.16 -14.32
N ASP A 449 -27.01 6.19 -15.37
CA ASP A 449 -26.55 5.96 -16.74
C ASP A 449 -25.99 7.28 -17.31
N PRO A 450 -24.66 7.41 -17.50
CA PRO A 450 -24.06 8.67 -17.91
C PRO A 450 -24.37 8.99 -19.39
N THR A 451 -24.87 8.03 -20.15
CA THR A 451 -25.29 8.21 -21.54
C THR A 451 -26.74 8.65 -21.67
N SER A 452 -27.51 8.56 -20.58
CA SER A 452 -28.89 9.03 -20.57
C SER A 452 -28.93 10.55 -20.47
N ALA A 453 -29.64 11.20 -21.39
CA ALA A 453 -29.86 12.64 -21.29
C ALA A 453 -30.67 12.96 -20.03
N ASN A 454 -30.19 13.89 -19.21
CA ASN A 454 -30.87 14.41 -18.02
C ASN A 454 -31.32 13.34 -17.00
N ASP A 455 -30.51 12.29 -16.80
CA ASP A 455 -30.83 11.14 -15.94
C ASP A 455 -32.16 10.46 -16.32
N GLY A 456 -32.47 10.39 -17.62
CA GLY A 456 -33.74 9.81 -18.09
C GLY A 456 -33.98 8.38 -17.62
N ASN A 457 -32.92 7.59 -17.38
CA ASN A 457 -33.04 6.25 -16.83
C ASN A 457 -33.55 6.23 -15.37
N LEU A 458 -33.36 7.33 -14.63
CA LEU A 458 -33.81 7.48 -13.24
C LEU A 458 -35.21 8.08 -13.13
N GLN A 459 -35.84 8.43 -14.25
CA GLN A 459 -37.20 8.97 -14.30
C GLN A 459 -38.20 7.89 -14.70
N GLY A 460 -39.35 7.86 -14.01
CA GLY A 460 -40.44 6.94 -14.24
C GLY A 460 -41.79 7.63 -14.06
N GLU A 461 -42.87 6.93 -14.41
CA GLU A 461 -44.23 7.48 -14.27
C GLU A 461 -45.24 6.39 -13.87
N ALA A 462 -46.02 6.69 -12.84
CA ALA A 462 -47.22 5.91 -12.50
C ALA A 462 -48.44 6.52 -13.20
N ILE A 463 -49.11 5.75 -14.05
CA ILE A 463 -50.24 6.21 -14.84
C ILE A 463 -51.51 5.49 -14.35
N PHE A 464 -52.45 6.24 -13.79
CA PHE A 464 -53.73 5.71 -13.35
C PHE A 464 -54.85 6.21 -14.26
N GLY A 465 -55.66 5.26 -14.76
CA GLY A 465 -56.78 5.55 -15.66
C GLY A 465 -56.35 5.87 -17.09
N SER A 466 -57.22 5.59 -18.06
CA SER A 466 -57.02 6.02 -19.45
C SER A 466 -57.40 7.50 -19.59
N SER A 467 -56.62 8.28 -20.34
CA SER A 467 -57.15 9.51 -20.94
C SER A 467 -58.39 9.13 -21.74
N ARG A 468 -59.58 9.51 -21.28
CA ARG A 468 -60.81 9.32 -22.06
C ARG A 468 -60.66 10.12 -23.36
N GLY A 469 -60.38 9.43 -24.46
CA GLY A 469 -60.75 9.94 -25.77
C GLY A 469 -62.27 10.01 -25.79
N ASN A 470 -62.82 11.22 -25.90
CA ASN A 470 -64.22 11.58 -26.13
C ASN A 470 -65.30 10.57 -25.66
N ASP A 471 -66.09 10.95 -24.65
CA ASP A 471 -67.23 10.22 -24.06
C ASP A 471 -68.45 10.04 -25.02
N ARG A 472 -68.22 9.75 -26.31
CA ARG A 472 -69.28 9.48 -27.31
C ARG A 472 -69.14 8.11 -27.98
N ILE A 473 -68.84 7.05 -27.23
CA ILE A 473 -68.99 5.66 -27.71
C ILE A 473 -69.86 4.89 -26.73
N ILE A 474 -71.11 4.58 -27.13
CA ILE A 474 -72.16 3.94 -26.32
C ILE A 474 -72.22 2.42 -26.54
N TYR A 475 -71.24 1.78 -27.18
CA TYR A 475 -71.20 0.31 -27.24
C TYR A 475 -69.77 -0.24 -27.27
N ARG A 476 -69.50 -1.19 -26.37
CA ARG A 476 -68.35 -2.10 -26.45
C ARG A 476 -68.88 -3.52 -26.36
N ARG A 477 -68.83 -4.25 -27.47
CA ARG A 477 -69.16 -5.68 -27.55
C ARG A 477 -67.89 -6.46 -27.21
N GLU A 478 -67.95 -7.30 -26.18
CA GLU A 478 -66.94 -8.31 -25.93
C GLU A 478 -66.99 -9.36 -27.06
N VAL A 479 -65.82 -9.65 -27.64
CA VAL A 479 -65.61 -10.83 -28.48
C VAL A 479 -64.50 -11.61 -27.81
N LEU A 480 -64.87 -12.75 -27.24
CA LEU A 480 -63.95 -13.81 -26.84
C LEU A 480 -63.44 -14.50 -28.10
N HIS A 481 -62.12 -14.63 -28.22
CA HIS A 481 -61.46 -15.62 -29.07
C HIS A 481 -60.43 -16.39 -28.27
#